data_AF-A0A525VHV9-F1
#
_entry.id   AF-A0A525VHV9-F1
#
_cell.length_a   1.000
_cell.length_b   1.000
_cell.length_c   1.000
_cell.angle_alpha   90.00
_cell.angle_beta   90.00
_cell.angle_gamma   90.00
#
_symmetry.space_group_name_H-M   'P 1'
#
loop_
_entity.id
_entity.type
_entity.pdbx_description
1 polymer ?
#
loop_
_entity_poly.entity_id
_entity_poly.type
_entity_poly.pdbx_seq_one_letter_code
_entity_poly.pdbx_strand_id
1 'polypeptide(L)'
;MLEQHTTAPQSLPPTILVVDDEPSIAKLCKVILQQAGFSVLNAEGSSEALRVCTQHDGPIDLLLTDLVLPPPGFQLASSANQFPHVHGHELAVRALRIRKNLRVIIMSGKIDQDLAGYGLRRGSLLFLPKPFEPHALVTLVQQALQGSPPSAESLTEDLPKAPRVGDEWFD
;
A
#
# COMPACT_ATOMS: atom_id res chain seq x y z
N MET A 1 3.50 -52.20 -0.93
CA MET A 1 2.66 -50.99 -1.04
C MET A 1 3.48 -49.85 -0.48
N LEU A 2 4.08 -49.02 -1.32
CA LEU A 2 4.75 -47.79 -0.89
C LEU A 2 3.85 -46.62 -1.27
N GLU A 3 3.46 -45.85 -0.27
CA GLU A 3 2.61 -44.68 -0.40
C GLU A 3 3.35 -43.58 -1.16
N GLN A 4 2.76 -43.13 -2.26
CA GLN A 4 3.25 -42.02 -3.06
C GLN A 4 2.94 -40.71 -2.33
N HIS A 5 3.95 -40.07 -1.75
CA HIS A 5 3.87 -38.66 -1.38
C HIS A 5 3.69 -37.84 -2.67
N THR A 6 2.47 -37.39 -2.93
CA THR A 6 2.21 -36.35 -3.92
C THR A 6 2.66 -35.03 -3.33
N THR A 7 3.86 -34.57 -3.67
CA THR A 7 4.27 -33.18 -3.45
C THR A 7 3.47 -32.30 -4.41
N ALA A 8 2.47 -31.59 -3.87
CA ALA A 8 1.81 -30.52 -4.61
C ALA A 8 2.87 -29.50 -5.11
N PRO A 9 2.68 -28.87 -6.29
CA PRO A 9 3.59 -27.82 -6.73
C PRO A 9 3.62 -26.72 -5.66
N GLN A 10 4.80 -26.45 -5.10
CA GLN A 10 4.99 -25.31 -4.20
C GLN A 10 4.70 -24.03 -5.01
N SER A 11 3.54 -23.42 -4.78
CA SER A 11 3.27 -22.07 -5.27
C SER A 11 4.33 -21.14 -4.70
N LEU A 12 4.86 -20.24 -5.54
CA LEU A 12 5.80 -19.22 -5.09
C LEU A 12 5.17 -18.42 -3.93
N PRO A 13 5.98 -18.02 -2.93
CA PRO A 13 5.48 -17.23 -1.82
C PRO A 13 4.93 -15.88 -2.33
N PRO A 14 3.78 -15.40 -1.82
CA PRO A 14 3.28 -14.09 -2.19
C PRO A 14 4.30 -12.98 -1.92
N THR A 15 4.35 -12.01 -2.83
CA THR A 15 5.31 -10.90 -2.78
C THR A 15 4.62 -9.63 -2.26
N ILE A 16 5.20 -9.05 -1.21
CA ILE A 16 4.71 -7.85 -0.54
C ILE A 16 5.67 -6.70 -0.79
N LEU A 17 5.17 -5.59 -1.31
CA LEU A 17 5.89 -4.32 -1.39
C LEU A 17 5.60 -3.51 -0.12
N VAL A 18 6.62 -3.30 0.71
CA VAL A 18 6.56 -2.50 1.93
C VAL A 18 7.09 -1.11 1.64
N VAL A 19 6.31 -0.07 1.97
CA VAL A 19 6.64 1.33 1.75
C VAL A 19 6.49 2.10 3.07
N ASP A 20 7.59 2.59 3.60
CA ASP A 20 7.66 3.43 4.79
C ASP A 20 8.98 4.21 4.71
N ASP A 21 8.96 5.50 5.00
CA ASP A 21 10.15 6.36 4.96
C ASP A 21 11.04 6.19 6.20
N GLU A 22 10.53 5.53 7.24
CA GLU A 22 11.30 5.18 8.42
C GLU A 22 12.00 3.82 8.22
N PRO A 23 13.34 3.77 8.04
CA PRO A 23 14.02 2.51 7.69
C PRO A 23 13.89 1.43 8.77
N SER A 24 13.72 1.83 10.04
CA SER A 24 13.45 0.93 11.16
C SER A 24 12.12 0.18 10.98
N ILE A 25 11.06 0.88 10.61
CA ILE A 25 9.73 0.29 10.42
C ILE A 25 9.72 -0.60 9.18
N ALA A 26 10.28 -0.12 8.06
CA ALA A 26 10.41 -0.91 6.83
C ALA A 26 11.18 -2.22 7.07
N LYS A 27 12.27 -2.17 7.84
CA LYS A 27 13.07 -3.34 8.22
C LYS A 27 12.32 -4.28 9.17
N LEU A 28 11.60 -3.74 10.15
CA LEU A 28 10.79 -4.53 11.08
C LEU A 28 9.71 -5.32 10.32
N CYS A 29 8.93 -4.65 9.46
CA CYS A 29 7.94 -5.28 8.60
C CYS A 29 8.55 -6.37 7.73
N LYS A 30 9.71 -6.10 7.11
CA LYS A 30 10.43 -7.09 6.30
C LYS A 30 10.76 -8.35 7.09
N VAL A 31 11.35 -8.22 8.27
CA VAL A 31 11.75 -9.36 9.11
C VAL A 31 10.53 -10.19 9.49
N ILE A 32 9.46 -9.54 9.98
CA ILE A 32 8.23 -10.21 10.40
C ILE A 32 7.60 -10.99 9.24
N LEU A 33 7.48 -10.35 8.07
CA LEU A 33 6.82 -10.96 6.90
C LEU A 33 7.66 -12.07 6.27
N GLN A 34 8.99 -11.92 6.23
CA GLN A 34 9.87 -12.99 5.74
C GLN A 34 9.83 -14.22 6.67
N GLN A 35 9.81 -14.02 8.00
CA GLN A 35 9.63 -15.10 8.97
C GLN A 35 8.27 -15.81 8.82
N ALA A 36 7.24 -15.08 8.36
CA ALA A 36 5.93 -15.63 8.05
C ALA A 36 5.85 -16.31 6.65
N GLY A 37 6.93 -16.34 5.89
CA GLY A 37 7.01 -17.05 4.60
C GLY A 37 6.69 -16.21 3.36
N PHE A 38 6.64 -14.89 3.48
CA PHE A 38 6.42 -13.99 2.33
C PHE A 38 7.73 -13.55 1.68
N SER A 39 7.67 -13.24 0.39
CA SER A 39 8.70 -12.45 -0.28
C SER A 39 8.44 -10.96 -0.04
N VAL A 40 9.50 -10.19 0.21
CA VAL A 40 9.37 -8.77 0.57
C VAL A 40 10.29 -7.91 -0.28
N LEU A 41 9.68 -6.95 -0.96
CA LEU A 41 10.33 -5.81 -1.57
C LEU A 41 10.15 -4.60 -0.64
N ASN A 42 11.14 -3.71 -0.57
CA ASN A 42 11.06 -2.47 0.20
C ASN A 42 11.20 -1.27 -0.75
N ALA A 43 10.54 -0.18 -0.40
CA ALA A 43 10.76 1.14 -0.97
C ALA A 43 10.72 2.19 0.14
N GLU A 44 11.59 3.20 0.07
CA GLU A 44 11.71 4.26 1.07
C GLU A 44 10.66 5.37 0.88
N GLY A 45 9.83 5.26 -0.15
CA GLY A 45 8.77 6.24 -0.41
C GLY A 45 7.97 5.94 -1.67
N SER A 46 7.00 6.80 -1.94
CA SER A 46 6.02 6.59 -3.01
C SER A 46 6.63 6.61 -4.41
N SER A 47 7.62 7.46 -4.67
CA SER A 47 8.30 7.49 -5.96
C SER A 47 8.99 6.16 -6.28
N GLU A 48 9.79 5.65 -5.33
CA GLU A 48 10.47 4.38 -5.50
C GLU A 48 9.47 3.22 -5.59
N ALA A 49 8.41 3.23 -4.78
CA ALA A 49 7.37 2.22 -4.84
C ALA A 49 6.70 2.16 -6.22
N LEU A 50 6.40 3.30 -6.83
CA LEU A 50 5.82 3.36 -8.19
C LEU A 50 6.81 2.87 -9.25
N ARG A 51 8.10 3.16 -9.09
CA ARG A 51 9.16 2.62 -9.93
C ARG A 51 9.22 1.10 -9.81
N VAL A 52 9.19 0.55 -8.60
CA VAL A 52 9.15 -0.90 -8.36
C VAL A 52 7.90 -1.54 -8.98
N CYS A 53 6.73 -0.95 -8.78
CA CYS A 53 5.49 -1.42 -9.40
C CYS A 53 5.59 -1.48 -10.93
N THR A 54 6.31 -0.56 -11.56
CA THR A 54 6.46 -0.48 -13.02
C THR A 54 7.55 -1.40 -13.56
N GLN A 55 8.69 -1.49 -12.88
CA GLN A 55 9.91 -2.12 -13.42
C GLN A 55 10.14 -3.56 -12.93
N HIS A 56 9.50 -3.98 -11.84
CA HIS A 56 9.70 -5.33 -11.32
C HIS A 56 8.95 -6.38 -12.18
N ASP A 57 9.67 -7.31 -12.80
CA ASP A 57 9.06 -8.32 -13.70
C ASP A 57 8.18 -9.35 -12.96
N GLY A 58 8.41 -9.57 -11.66
CA GLY A 58 7.69 -10.54 -10.85
C GLY A 58 6.33 -10.04 -10.34
N PRO A 59 5.52 -10.91 -9.71
CA PRO A 59 4.27 -10.51 -9.07
C PRO A 59 4.53 -9.57 -7.88
N ILE A 60 3.58 -8.69 -7.62
CA ILE A 60 3.45 -7.96 -6.34
C ILE A 60 2.00 -8.12 -5.96
N ASP A 61 1.76 -8.94 -4.93
CA ASP A 61 0.42 -9.39 -4.53
C ASP A 61 -0.22 -8.42 -3.54
N LEU A 62 0.62 -7.72 -2.77
CA LEU A 62 0.16 -6.77 -1.76
C LEU A 62 1.12 -5.57 -1.63
N LEU A 63 0.54 -4.38 -1.52
CA LEU A 63 1.19 -3.14 -1.11
C LEU A 63 0.85 -2.87 0.35
N LEU A 64 1.87 -2.80 1.20
CA LEU A 64 1.80 -2.33 2.58
C LEU A 64 2.47 -0.96 2.63
N THR A 65 1.71 0.12 2.75
CA THR A 65 2.26 1.49 2.70
C THR A 65 1.91 2.29 3.94
N ASP A 66 2.81 3.11 4.44
CA ASP A 66 2.44 4.19 5.35
C ASP A 66 1.52 5.19 4.66
N LEU A 67 0.55 5.73 5.41
CA LEU A 67 -0.31 6.81 4.95
C LEU A 67 0.49 8.11 4.86
N VAL A 68 1.24 8.43 5.90
CA VAL A 68 2.00 9.68 6.03
C VAL A 68 3.40 9.43 5.48
N LEU A 69 3.53 9.48 4.15
CA LEU A 69 4.84 9.54 3.53
C LEU A 69 5.27 11.02 3.50
N PRO A 70 6.50 11.35 3.95
CA PRO A 70 6.95 12.72 4.03
C PRO A 70 6.89 13.36 2.64
N PRO A 71 6.46 14.63 2.56
CA PRO A 71 6.56 15.37 1.33
C PRO A 71 8.04 15.43 0.94
N PRO A 72 8.36 15.51 -0.36
CA PRO A 72 9.73 15.66 -0.77
C PRO A 72 10.34 16.87 -0.08
N GLY A 73 11.54 16.71 0.47
CA GLY A 73 12.40 17.87 0.69
C GLY A 73 12.62 18.55 -0.66
N PHE A 74 11.77 19.52 -1.00
CA PHE A 74 11.83 20.38 -2.19
C PHE A 74 12.43 19.72 -3.44
N GLN A 75 11.92 18.56 -3.85
CA GLN A 75 12.26 17.96 -5.14
C GLN A 75 11.06 18.04 -6.06
N LEU A 76 11.05 19.09 -6.88
CA LEU A 76 10.20 19.18 -8.05
C LEU A 76 10.44 17.94 -8.93
N ALA A 77 9.38 17.44 -9.55
CA ALA A 77 9.50 16.43 -10.60
C ALA A 77 10.52 16.93 -11.63
N SER A 78 11.67 16.28 -11.69
CA SER A 78 12.70 16.54 -12.69
C SER A 78 12.62 15.46 -13.74
N SER A 79 13.24 15.67 -14.90
CA SER A 79 13.39 14.62 -15.91
C SER A 79 14.03 13.32 -15.38
N ALA A 80 14.70 13.38 -14.22
CA ALA A 80 15.29 12.22 -13.55
C ALA A 80 14.34 11.45 -12.61
N ASN A 81 13.19 12.04 -12.22
CA ASN A 81 12.20 11.37 -11.39
C ASN A 81 10.78 11.55 -11.94
N GLN A 82 10.32 10.53 -12.68
CA GLN A 82 9.01 10.53 -13.34
C GLN A 82 7.84 10.33 -12.36
N PHE A 83 8.10 9.80 -11.16
CA PHE A 83 7.07 9.51 -10.17
C PHE A 83 7.02 10.59 -9.09
N PRO A 84 5.85 11.18 -8.83
CA PRO A 84 5.72 12.19 -7.78
C PRO A 84 5.79 11.55 -6.39
N HIS A 85 6.25 12.34 -5.44
CA HIS A 85 6.10 12.02 -4.03
C HIS A 85 4.68 12.36 -3.58
N VAL A 86 3.95 11.34 -3.16
CA VAL A 86 2.55 11.40 -2.73
C VAL A 86 2.37 10.63 -1.43
N HIS A 87 1.27 10.91 -0.71
CA HIS A 87 0.88 10.16 0.49
C HIS A 87 0.42 8.73 0.13
N GLY A 88 0.34 7.83 1.13
CA GLY A 88 0.12 6.40 0.93
C GLY A 88 -1.16 6.03 0.18
N HIS A 89 -2.25 6.76 0.43
CA HIS A 89 -3.51 6.52 -0.29
C HIS A 89 -3.40 6.86 -1.79
N GLU A 90 -2.81 7.99 -2.16
CA GLU A 90 -2.62 8.33 -3.58
C GLU A 90 -1.61 7.37 -4.24
N LEU A 91 -0.58 6.93 -3.50
CA LEU A 91 0.31 5.86 -3.94
C LEU A 91 -0.48 4.59 -4.26
N ALA A 92 -1.38 4.16 -3.39
CA ALA A 92 -2.21 2.98 -3.60
C ALA A 92 -3.06 3.08 -4.88
N VAL A 93 -3.74 4.21 -5.09
CA VAL A 93 -4.53 4.47 -6.31
C VAL A 93 -3.66 4.35 -7.56
N ARG A 94 -2.48 4.97 -7.55
CA ARG A 94 -1.54 4.92 -8.69
C ARG A 94 -0.98 3.50 -8.91
N ALA A 95 -0.64 2.80 -7.83
CA ALA A 95 -0.13 1.44 -7.90
C ALA A 95 -1.16 0.46 -8.46
N LEU A 96 -2.44 0.60 -8.10
CA LEU A 96 -3.54 -0.22 -8.64
C LEU A 96 -3.78 -0.01 -10.13
N ARG A 97 -3.58 1.22 -10.63
CA ARG A 97 -3.62 1.50 -12.08
C ARG A 97 -2.50 0.80 -12.84
N ILE A 98 -1.35 0.59 -12.20
CA ILE A 98 -0.22 -0.17 -12.77
C ILE A 98 -0.45 -1.67 -12.61
N ARG A 99 -0.92 -2.12 -11.45
CA ARG A 99 -1.11 -3.54 -11.10
C ARG A 99 -2.53 -3.80 -10.58
N LYS A 100 -3.40 -4.26 -11.47
CA LYS A 100 -4.85 -4.45 -11.19
C LYS A 100 -5.16 -5.54 -10.15
N ASN A 101 -4.26 -6.49 -9.94
CA ASN A 101 -4.44 -7.58 -8.96
C ASN A 101 -3.83 -7.29 -7.58
N LEU A 102 -3.31 -6.07 -7.39
CA LEU A 102 -2.64 -5.65 -6.17
C LEU A 102 -3.66 -5.47 -5.03
N ARG A 103 -3.36 -6.00 -3.85
CA ARG A 103 -4.09 -5.67 -2.62
C ARG A 103 -3.38 -4.56 -1.87
N VAL A 104 -4.11 -3.85 -1.02
CA VAL A 104 -3.58 -2.68 -0.32
C VAL A 104 -3.90 -2.75 1.16
N ILE A 105 -2.88 -2.53 1.98
CA ILE A 105 -2.99 -2.22 3.41
C ILE A 105 -2.30 -0.87 3.64
N ILE A 106 -2.97 0.03 4.35
CA ILE A 106 -2.40 1.30 4.79
C ILE A 106 -1.99 1.21 6.26
N MET A 107 -0.77 1.61 6.60
CA MET A 107 -0.31 1.80 7.97
C MET A 107 -0.58 3.24 8.39
N SER A 108 -1.02 3.47 9.64
CA SER A 108 -1.22 4.83 10.16
C SER A 108 -1.26 4.82 11.69
N GLY A 109 -0.65 5.82 12.33
CA GLY A 109 -0.67 5.96 13.79
C GLY A 109 -1.98 6.52 14.33
N LYS A 110 -2.63 7.40 13.57
CA LYS A 110 -3.90 8.04 13.95
C LYS A 110 -4.85 8.08 12.76
N ILE A 111 -5.36 6.90 12.39
CA ILE A 111 -6.14 6.67 11.16
C ILE A 111 -7.12 7.81 10.85
N ASP A 112 -8.01 8.17 11.78
CA ASP A 112 -9.03 9.20 11.53
C ASP A 112 -8.42 10.60 11.35
N GLN A 113 -7.39 10.96 12.11
CA GLN A 113 -6.72 12.25 12.01
C GLN A 113 -5.91 12.36 10.71
N ASP A 114 -5.15 11.32 10.39
CA ASP A 114 -4.29 11.28 9.21
C ASP A 114 -5.15 11.31 7.93
N LEU A 115 -6.25 10.54 7.89
CA LEU A 115 -7.19 10.57 6.78
C LEU A 115 -7.86 11.95 6.63
N ALA A 116 -8.31 12.55 7.73
CA ALA A 116 -8.91 13.88 7.71
C ALA A 116 -7.93 14.95 7.19
N GLY A 117 -6.63 14.83 7.51
CA GLY A 117 -5.58 15.73 7.01
C GLY A 117 -5.43 15.73 5.49
N TYR A 118 -5.79 14.63 4.83
CA TYR A 118 -5.80 14.51 3.37
C TYR A 118 -7.21 14.59 2.76
N GLY A 119 -8.24 14.87 3.56
CA GLY A 119 -9.63 14.90 3.12
C GLY A 119 -10.13 13.53 2.65
N LEU A 120 -9.63 12.43 3.21
CA LEU A 120 -9.98 11.07 2.84
C LEU A 120 -10.99 10.46 3.82
N ARG A 121 -11.73 9.46 3.36
CA ARG A 121 -12.50 8.55 4.21
C ARG A 121 -11.81 7.20 4.27
N ARG A 122 -12.11 6.42 5.32
CA ARG A 122 -11.54 5.08 5.50
C ARG A 122 -11.90 4.12 4.37
N GLY A 123 -13.09 4.27 3.80
CA GLY A 123 -13.54 3.45 2.68
C GLY A 123 -13.54 1.96 2.98
N SER A 124 -13.26 1.15 1.96
CA SER A 124 -13.09 -0.32 2.05
C SER A 124 -11.65 -0.77 2.33
N LEU A 125 -10.73 0.17 2.53
CA LEU A 125 -9.33 -0.13 2.75
C LEU A 125 -9.06 -0.78 4.11
N LEU A 126 -8.10 -1.70 4.12
CA LEU A 126 -7.56 -2.27 5.33
C LEU A 126 -6.49 -1.35 5.91
N PHE A 127 -6.56 -1.16 7.23
CA PHE A 127 -5.60 -0.33 7.97
C PHE A 127 -4.90 -1.14 9.05
N LEU A 128 -3.59 -0.94 9.16
CA LEU A 128 -2.76 -1.43 10.27
C LEU A 128 -2.42 -0.24 11.18
N PRO A 129 -2.96 -0.18 12.42
CA PRO A 129 -2.62 0.90 13.34
C PRO A 129 -1.15 0.82 13.77
N LYS A 130 -0.48 1.97 13.89
CA LYS A 130 0.86 2.08 14.49
C LYS A 130 0.75 2.57 15.96
N PRO A 131 1.46 1.97 16.93
CA PRO A 131 2.29 0.77 16.82
C PRO A 131 1.45 -0.51 16.64
N PHE A 132 2.05 -1.55 16.07
CA PHE A 132 1.41 -2.86 15.87
C PHE A 132 2.25 -4.00 16.45
N GLU A 133 1.55 -5.07 16.82
CA GLU A 133 2.16 -6.35 17.17
C GLU A 133 2.51 -7.15 15.90
N PRO A 134 3.61 -7.94 15.90
CA PRO A 134 4.00 -8.73 14.73
C PRO A 134 2.90 -9.66 14.20
N HIS A 135 2.16 -10.30 15.10
CA HIS A 135 1.08 -11.20 14.70
C HIS A 135 -0.10 -10.45 14.04
N ALA A 136 -0.36 -9.21 14.45
CA ALA A 136 -1.42 -8.39 13.84
C ALA A 136 -1.09 -8.05 12.38
N LEU A 137 0.18 -7.73 12.08
CA LEU A 137 0.66 -7.50 10.72
C LEU A 137 0.46 -8.75 9.84
N VAL A 138 0.92 -9.93 10.32
CA VAL A 138 0.82 -11.19 9.56
C VAL A 138 -0.63 -11.56 9.29
N THR A 139 -1.49 -11.50 10.31
CA THR A 139 -2.92 -11.83 10.18
C THR A 139 -3.62 -10.91 9.19
N LEU A 140 -3.35 -9.60 9.24
CA LEU A 140 -3.97 -8.63 8.32
C LEU A 140 -3.50 -8.86 6.87
N VAL A 141 -2.22 -9.15 6.66
CA VAL A 141 -1.68 -9.51 5.34
C VAL A 141 -2.33 -10.78 4.79
N GLN A 142 -2.45 -11.82 5.60
CA GLN A 142 -3.11 -13.07 5.19
C GLN A 142 -4.58 -12.84 4.83
N GLN A 143 -5.30 -12.04 5.64
CA GLN A 143 -6.69 -11.65 5.37
C GLN A 143 -6.79 -10.88 4.04
N ALA A 144 -5.90 -9.91 3.81
CA ALA A 144 -5.90 -9.12 2.58
C ALA A 144 -5.68 -10.01 1.35
N LEU A 145 -4.70 -10.93 1.41
CA LEU A 145 -4.39 -11.88 0.33
C LEU A 145 -5.57 -12.81 -0.02
N GLN A 146 -6.43 -13.15 0.94
CA GLN A 146 -7.64 -13.93 0.71
C GLN A 146 -8.80 -13.07 0.14
N GLY A 147 -8.80 -11.77 0.39
CA GLY A 147 -9.78 -10.83 -0.15
C GLY A 147 -9.62 -10.58 -1.65
N SER A 148 -10.60 -9.90 -2.26
CA SER A 148 -10.49 -9.43 -3.65
C SER A 148 -9.66 -8.13 -3.72
N PRO A 149 -8.86 -7.93 -4.79
CA PRO A 149 -8.20 -6.65 -5.02
C PRO A 149 -9.22 -5.50 -5.10
N PRO A 150 -8.99 -4.35 -4.45
CA PRO A 150 -9.80 -3.15 -4.67
C PRO A 150 -9.57 -2.61 -6.09
N SER A 151 -10.49 -1.82 -6.61
CA SER A 151 -10.27 -1.08 -7.86
C SER A 151 -9.75 0.32 -7.56
N ALA A 152 -8.96 0.91 -8.47
CA ALA A 152 -8.48 2.28 -8.30
C ALA A 152 -9.65 3.27 -8.21
N GLU A 153 -10.75 2.99 -8.90
CA GLU A 153 -11.97 3.77 -8.91
C GLU A 153 -12.67 3.74 -7.55
N SER A 154 -12.80 2.56 -6.92
CA SER A 154 -13.45 2.44 -5.60
C SER A 154 -12.73 3.23 -4.51
N LEU A 155 -11.41 3.39 -4.64
CA LEU A 155 -10.60 4.21 -3.74
C LEU A 155 -10.75 5.72 -3.96
N THR A 156 -11.12 6.14 -5.17
CA THR A 156 -11.32 7.56 -5.48
C THR A 156 -12.75 8.04 -5.23
N GLU A 157 -13.74 7.14 -5.26
CA GLU A 157 -15.14 7.46 -4.93
C GLU A 157 -15.34 7.83 -3.46
N ASP A 158 -14.42 7.40 -2.59
CA ASP A 158 -14.40 7.73 -1.16
C ASP A 158 -13.89 9.15 -0.84
N LEU A 159 -13.51 9.94 -1.86
CA LEU A 159 -13.22 11.36 -1.69
C LEU A 159 -14.51 12.15 -1.41
N PRO A 160 -14.51 13.13 -0.48
CA PRO A 160 -15.60 14.07 -0.39
C PRO A 160 -15.77 14.74 -1.75
N LYS A 161 -16.99 14.72 -2.30
CA LYS A 161 -17.33 15.57 -3.44
C LYS A 161 -16.89 16.97 -3.05
N ALA A 162 -15.94 17.55 -3.79
CA ALA A 162 -15.58 18.95 -3.62
C ALA A 162 -16.89 19.76 -3.56
N PRO A 163 -17.02 20.73 -2.64
CA PRO A 163 -18.14 21.64 -2.72
C PRO A 163 -18.14 22.20 -4.15
N ARG A 164 -19.27 22.10 -4.85
CA ARG A 164 -19.42 22.73 -6.16
C ARG A 164 -19.21 24.22 -5.92
N VAL A 165 -18.03 24.73 -6.25
CA VAL A 165 -17.77 26.16 -6.31
C VAL A 165 -18.59 26.65 -7.48
N GLY A 166 -19.82 27.10 -7.23
CA GLY A 166 -20.69 27.56 -8.31
C GLY A 166 -22.17 27.66 -8.04
N ASP A 167 -22.66 27.61 -6.80
CA ASP A 167 -24.03 28.03 -6.51
C ASP A 167 -24.02 29.00 -5.31
N GLU A 168 -24.38 30.24 -5.62
CA GLU A 168 -24.96 31.25 -4.70
C GLU A 168 -24.00 32.11 -3.86
N TRP A 169 -23.49 33.17 -4.49
CA TRP A 169 -23.32 34.49 -3.86
C TRP A 169 -24.36 35.46 -4.44
N PHE A 170 -25.53 35.50 -3.79
CA PHE A 170 -26.52 36.59 -3.78
C PHE A 170 -27.05 36.54 -2.32
N ASP A 171 -27.06 37.59 -1.51
CA ASP A 171 -27.24 39.03 -1.70
C ASP A 171 -26.36 39.81 -0.70
#